data_AF-A0A838RSQ0-F1
#
_entry.id   AF-A0A838RSQ0-F1
#
_cell.length_a   1.000
_cell.length_b   1.000
_cell.length_c   1.000
_cell.angle_alpha   90.00
_cell.angle_beta   90.00
_cell.angle_gamma   90.00
#
_symmetry.space_group_name_H-M   'P 1'
#
loop_
_entity.id
_entity.type
_entity.pdbx_description
1 polymer ?
#
loop_
_entity_poly.entity_id
_entity_poly.type
_entity_poly.pdbx_seq_one_letter_code
_entity_poly.pdbx_strand_id
1 'polypeptide(L)'
;MKNQSAFTLLELLLVVAIIAVISSMAYLSFQGSQTAARDTKKQVELKQYQVLLETYSARNNNLYPITSGRGTTICSTVSSTATCPVAPNYTTT
;
A
#
# COMPACT_ATOMS: atom_id res chain seq x y z
N MET A 1 -15.60 -53.62 7.68
CA MET A 1 -16.61 -52.99 6.78
C MET A 1 -16.32 -51.50 6.76
N LYS A 2 -15.97 -50.93 5.60
CA LYS A 2 -15.63 -49.51 5.48
C LYS A 2 -16.92 -48.72 5.25
N ASN A 3 -17.39 -48.00 6.27
CA ASN A 3 -18.48 -47.03 6.12
C ASN A 3 -17.94 -45.82 5.38
N GLN A 4 -18.31 -45.68 4.10
CA GLN A 4 -18.03 -44.47 3.32
C GLN A 4 -19.15 -43.47 3.61
N SER A 5 -18.86 -42.45 4.41
CA SER A 5 -19.75 -41.32 4.66
C SER A 5 -19.78 -40.44 3.41
N ALA A 6 -20.93 -40.40 2.73
CA ALA A 6 -21.20 -39.43 1.68
C ALA A 6 -21.85 -38.18 2.28
N PHE A 7 -21.41 -37.00 1.83
CA PHE A 7 -22.02 -35.72 2.18
C PHE A 7 -23.42 -35.60 1.58
N THR A 8 -24.35 -34.98 2.31
CA THR A 8 -25.70 -34.72 1.78
C THR A 8 -25.70 -33.48 0.88
N LEU A 9 -26.61 -33.44 -0.10
CA LEU A 9 -26.77 -32.24 -0.96
C LEU A 9 -27.12 -30.99 -0.15
N LEU A 10 -27.90 -31.16 0.92
CA LEU A 10 -28.26 -30.07 1.84
C LEU A 10 -27.04 -29.52 2.59
N GLU A 11 -26.11 -30.39 2.96
CA GLU A 11 -24.91 -30.02 3.69
C GLU A 11 -23.96 -29.18 2.81
N LEU A 12 -23.79 -29.56 1.54
CA LEU A 12 -23.03 -28.74 0.59
C LEU A 12 -23.75 -27.41 0.27
N LEU A 13 -25.08 -27.44 0.14
CA LEU A 13 -25.89 -26.25 -0.20
C LEU A 13 -25.88 -25.22 0.94
N LEU A 14 -26.03 -25.66 2.19
CA LEU A 14 -25.99 -24.77 3.35
C LEU A 14 -24.60 -24.14 3.52
N VAL A 15 -23.53 -24.89 3.27
CA VAL A 15 -22.15 -24.39 3.38
C VAL A 15 -21.89 -23.24 2.41
N VAL A 16 -22.24 -23.39 1.13
CA VAL A 16 -22.05 -22.31 0.16
C VAL A 16 -22.95 -21.11 0.44
N ALA A 17 -24.14 -21.32 1.00
CA ALA A 17 -25.03 -20.23 1.43
C ALA A 17 -24.41 -19.41 2.58
N ILE A 18 -23.85 -20.07 3.59
CA ILE A 18 -23.20 -19.38 4.72
C ILE A 18 -21.92 -18.65 4.26
N ILE A 19 -21.10 -19.29 3.42
CA ILE A 19 -19.88 -18.68 2.87
C ILE A 19 -20.22 -17.44 2.03
N ALA A 20 -21.29 -17.47 1.23
CA ALA A 20 -21.73 -16.33 0.43
C ALA A 20 -22.07 -15.10 1.29
N VAL A 21 -22.78 -15.31 2.41
CA VAL A 21 -23.13 -14.22 3.33
C VAL A 21 -21.87 -13.62 3.97
N ILE A 22 -21.01 -14.46 4.56
CA ILE A 22 -19.81 -13.99 5.27
C ILE A 22 -18.81 -13.34 4.31
N SER A 23 -18.62 -13.90 3.11
CA SER A 23 -17.69 -13.36 2.10
C SER A 23 -18.11 -11.98 1.59
N SER A 24 -19.42 -11.71 1.45
CA SER A 24 -19.91 -10.40 1.02
C SER A 24 -19.52 -9.28 2.00
N MET A 25 -19.65 -9.53 3.30
CA MET A 25 -19.28 -8.58 4.36
C MET A 25 -17.77 -8.42 4.46
N ALA A 26 -17.01 -9.53 4.36
CA ALA A 26 -15.56 -9.51 4.39
C ALA A 26 -14.97 -8.71 3.22
N TYR A 27 -15.56 -8.81 2.03
CA TYR A 27 -15.09 -8.09 0.84
C TYR A 27 -15.17 -6.56 1.01
N LEU A 28 -16.29 -6.05 1.53
CA LEU A 28 -16.46 -4.61 1.77
C LEU A 28 -15.44 -4.08 2.79
N SER A 29 -15.20 -4.83 3.87
CA SER A 29 -14.19 -4.46 4.87
C SER A 29 -12.77 -4.46 4.30
N PHE A 30 -12.46 -5.41 3.41
CA PHE A 30 -11.14 -5.54 2.80
C PHE A 30 -10.81 -4.36 1.88
N GLN A 31 -11.79 -3.88 1.10
CA GLN A 31 -11.60 -2.73 0.20
C GLN A 31 -11.32 -1.43 0.96
N GLY A 32 -12.03 -1.20 2.08
CA GLY A 32 -11.76 -0.07 2.96
C GLY A 32 -10.35 -0.12 3.57
N SER A 33 -9.95 -1.30 4.07
CA SER A 33 -8.63 -1.52 4.67
C SER A 33 -7.48 -1.28 3.69
N GLN A 34 -7.60 -1.77 2.45
CA GLN A 34 -6.58 -1.52 1.41
C GLN A 34 -6.42 -0.04 1.09
N THR A 35 -7.53 0.70 1.02
CA THR A 35 -7.49 2.14 0.75
C THR A 35 -6.86 2.91 1.90
N ALA A 36 -7.25 2.62 3.14
CA ALA A 36 -6.64 3.20 4.33
C ALA A 36 -5.14 2.88 4.46
N ALA A 37 -4.72 1.66 4.11
CA ALA A 37 -3.32 1.26 4.08
C ALA A 37 -2.52 2.05 3.04
N ARG A 38 -3.08 2.26 1.84
CA ARG A 38 -2.47 3.12 0.80
C ARG A 38 -2.33 4.56 1.28
N ASP A 39 -3.33 5.12 1.93
CA ASP A 39 -3.28 6.50 2.42
C ASP A 39 -2.30 6.67 3.57
N THR A 40 -2.25 5.70 4.48
CA THR A 40 -1.22 5.65 5.53
C THR A 40 0.18 5.60 4.93
N LYS A 41 0.39 4.79 3.89
CA LYS A 41 1.67 4.70 3.18
C LYS A 41 2.06 6.04 2.54
N LYS A 42 1.13 6.73 1.86
CA LYS A 42 1.37 8.09 1.31
C LYS A 42 1.80 9.07 2.40
N GLN A 43 1.14 9.07 3.56
CA GLN A 43 1.49 9.95 4.66
C GLN A 43 2.91 9.69 5.18
N VAL A 44 3.31 8.42 5.29
CA VAL A 44 4.67 8.05 5.69
C VAL A 44 5.70 8.52 4.66
N GLU A 45 5.43 8.33 3.37
CA GLU A 45 6.32 8.77 2.28
C GLU A 45 6.52 10.29 2.30
N LEU A 46 5.45 11.08 2.48
CA LEU A 46 5.55 12.54 2.57
C LEU A 46 6.43 12.99 3.75
N LYS A 47 6.29 12.35 4.91
CA LYS A 47 7.14 12.62 6.08
C LYS A 47 8.61 12.27 5.79
N GLN A 48 8.86 11.17 5.08
CA GLN A 48 10.22 10.80 4.69
C GLN A 48 10.84 11.84 3.74
N TYR A 49 10.07 12.37 2.78
CA TYR A 49 10.54 13.47 1.93
C TYR A 49 10.83 14.74 2.72
N GLN A 50 9.99 15.10 3.69
CA GLN A 50 10.24 16.24 4.56
C GLN A 50 11.59 16.10 5.29
N VAL A 51 11.84 14.94 5.92
CA VAL A 51 13.10 14.68 6.63
C VAL A 51 14.31 14.76 5.70
N LEU A 52 14.19 14.23 4.48
CA LEU A 52 15.25 14.29 3.47
C LEU A 52 15.56 15.74 3.04
N LEU A 53 14.52 16.55 2.85
CA LEU A 53 14.65 17.96 2.47
C LEU A 53 15.26 18.80 3.61
N GLU A 54 14.83 18.57 4.85
CA GLU A 54 15.41 19.21 6.03
C GLU A 54 16.89 18.83 6.20
N THR A 55 17.22 17.55 6.02
CA THR A 55 18.60 17.05 6.07
C THR A 55 19.46 17.68 4.98
N TYR A 56 18.92 17.83 3.77
CA TYR A 56 19.61 18.51 2.68
C TYR A 56 19.87 19.99 3.02
N SER A 57 18.84 20.71 3.47
CA SER A 57 18.93 22.13 3.82
C SER A 57 19.96 22.38 4.92
N ALA A 58 20.01 21.51 5.95
CA ALA A 58 21.01 21.57 7.01
C ALA A 58 22.46 21.44 6.49
N ARG A 59 22.68 20.77 5.36
CA ARG A 59 24.00 20.59 4.73
C ARG A 59 24.33 21.62 3.66
N ASN A 60 23.34 22.34 3.13
CA ASN A 60 23.49 23.24 1.99
C ASN A 60 23.11 24.67 2.38
N ASN A 61 23.72 25.21 3.43
CA ASN A 61 23.56 26.61 3.85
C ASN A 61 22.09 27.04 4.04
N ASN A 62 21.25 26.16 4.59
CA ASN A 62 19.82 26.36 4.80
C ASN A 62 18.99 26.54 3.50
N LEU A 63 19.55 26.15 2.35
CA LEU A 63 18.87 26.19 1.07
C LEU A 63 18.23 24.84 0.75
N TYR A 64 16.96 24.88 0.36
CA TYR A 64 16.29 23.71 -0.19
C TYR A 64 16.75 23.43 -1.62
N PRO A 65 16.69 22.17 -2.08
CA PRO A 65 17.09 21.83 -3.44
C PRO A 65 16.21 22.59 -4.45
N ILE A 66 16.85 23.36 -5.32
CA ILE A 66 16.21 23.95 -6.50
C ILE A 66 16.39 22.97 -7.67
N THR A 67 15.29 22.49 -8.24
CA THR A 67 15.35 21.62 -9.42
C THR A 67 15.55 22.48 -10.66
N SER A 68 16.73 22.40 -11.27
CA SER A 68 17.07 23.16 -12.47
C SER A 68 16.51 22.50 -13.74
N GLY A 69 15.18 22.41 -13.87
CA GLY A 69 14.45 22.16 -15.14
C GLY A 69 14.76 20.88 -15.93
N ARG A 70 15.77 20.10 -15.55
CA ARG A 70 16.08 18.77 -16.09
C ARG A 70 15.29 17.80 -15.22
N GLY A 71 14.68 16.78 -15.82
CA GLY A 71 13.82 15.78 -15.16
C GLY A 71 14.53 14.89 -14.12
N THR A 72 15.40 15.45 -13.29
CA THR A 72 15.98 14.84 -12.11
C THR A 72 14.89 14.76 -11.05
N THR A 73 14.47 13.54 -10.72
CA THR A 73 13.60 13.28 -9.59
C THR A 73 14.25 13.83 -8.32
N ILE A 74 13.48 14.46 -7.43
CA ILE A 74 13.94 15.02 -6.13
C ILE A 74 14.91 14.07 -5.40
N CYS A 75 14.68 12.77 -5.54
CA CYS A 75 15.55 11.72 -5.04
C CYS A 75 17.04 11.82 -5.34
N SER A 76 17.42 12.14 -6.58
CA SER A 76 18.83 12.21 -6.94
C SER A 76 19.53 13.44 -6.40
N THR A 77 18.77 14.46 -5.96
CA THR A 77 19.32 15.68 -5.36
C THR A 77 19.36 15.60 -3.83
N VAL A 78 18.41 14.92 -3.18
CA VAL A 78 18.35 14.80 -1.72
C VAL A 78 19.01 13.54 -1.15
N SER A 79 19.28 12.52 -1.97
CA SER A 79 19.87 11.25 -1.54
C SER A 79 20.93 10.78 -2.52
N SER A 80 22.19 10.69 -2.07
CA SER A 80 23.30 10.18 -2.87
C SER A 80 23.55 8.67 -2.70
N THR A 81 22.90 8.00 -1.74
CA THR A 81 23.16 6.57 -1.44
C THR A 81 21.96 5.75 -0.97
N ALA A 82 20.73 6.29 -0.85
CA ALA A 82 19.58 5.52 -0.39
C ALA A 82 18.44 5.56 -1.41
N THR A 83 17.92 4.38 -1.76
CA THR A 83 16.63 4.17 -2.42
C THR A 83 15.60 5.08 -1.79
N CYS A 84 15.14 6.03 -2.57
CA CYS A 84 14.06 6.89 -2.13
C CYS A 84 12.81 6.13 -1.76
N PRO A 85 11.91 6.75 -0.99
CA PRO A 85 10.52 6.30 -0.89
C PRO A 85 9.90 6.36 -2.28
N VAL A 86 10.04 5.29 -3.05
CA VAL A 86 9.39 5.15 -4.35
C VAL A 86 7.90 5.05 -4.06
N ALA A 87 7.16 6.06 -4.50
CA ALA A 87 5.72 6.02 -4.44
C ALA A 87 5.26 4.73 -5.12
N PRO A 88 4.44 3.89 -4.48
CA PRO A 88 3.89 2.72 -5.14
C PRO A 88 3.16 3.17 -6.41
N ASN A 89 3.41 2.48 -7.52
CA ASN A 89 2.71 2.76 -8.78
C ASN A 89 1.20 2.65 -8.54
N TYR A 90 0.51 3.79 -8.51
CA TYR A 90 -0.93 3.88 -8.31
C TYR A 90 -1.71 3.60 -9.61
N THR A 91 -1.12 2.86 -10.55
CA THR A 91 -1.80 2.43 -11.77
C THR A 91 -2.91 1.48 -11.38
N THR A 92 -4.11 2.04 -11.34
CA THR A 92 -5.40 1.41 -11.12
C THR A 92 -5.61 0.20 -12.04
N THR A 93 -5.72 -0.97 -11.43
CA THR A 93 -6.57 -2.07 -11.90
C THR A 93 -7.23 -2.70 -10.68
#